data_AF-A0A5S9MHJ7-F1
#
_entry.id   AF-A0A5S9MHJ7-F1
#
_cell.length_a   1.000
_cell.length_b   1.000
_cell.length_c   1.000
_cell.angle_alpha   90.00
_cell.angle_beta   90.00
_cell.angle_gamma   90.00
#
_symmetry.space_group_name_H-M   'P 1'
#
loop_
_entity.id
_entity.type
_entity.pdbx_description
1 polymer ?
#
loop_
_entity_poly.entity_id
_entity_poly.type
_entity_poly.pdbx_seq_one_letter_code
_entity_poly.pdbx_strand_id
1 'polypeptide(L)'
;MNEETLSLFRNLTELQGTPGNEHHVRAFFMKRNLRNILMNSFKTVLAECLAYARGRKKTPKIMVAGHMDEVGFMVSSITKNGMIRFQTLGGWWSQVMLAQRVDVHTDHGPIPGVVSSTPPHLLTPEQKSKPVKPSDMLIDIGADSEEEAKELGVRPGQQIVPATVFTPMANPKRF
;
A
#
# COMPACT_ATOMS: atom_id res chain seq x y z
N MET A 1 14.47 16.88 -14.49
CA MET A 1 14.73 16.32 -13.15
C MET A 1 16.00 15.50 -13.22
N ASN A 2 16.86 15.51 -12.20
CA ASN A 2 18.07 14.67 -12.22
C ASN A 2 17.71 13.19 -11.95
N GLU A 3 18.61 12.29 -12.34
CA GLU A 3 18.41 10.84 -12.18
C GLU A 3 18.27 10.42 -10.71
N GLU A 4 18.95 11.13 -9.81
CA GLU A 4 18.88 10.85 -8.38
C GLU A 4 17.47 11.05 -7.82
N THR A 5 16.79 12.13 -8.22
CA THR A 5 15.42 12.43 -7.77
C THR A 5 14.42 11.45 -8.36
N LEU A 6 14.58 11.08 -9.63
CA LEU A 6 13.76 10.04 -10.27
C LEU A 6 13.91 8.69 -9.58
N SER A 7 15.14 8.30 -9.24
CA SER A 7 15.42 7.09 -8.48
C SER A 7 14.81 7.16 -7.08
N LEU A 8 14.86 8.32 -6.41
CA LEU A 8 14.19 8.50 -5.12
C LEU A 8 12.68 8.30 -5.22
N PHE A 9 12.02 8.91 -6.21
CA PHE A 9 10.58 8.75 -6.42
C PHE A 9 10.21 7.30 -6.70
N ARG A 10 10.88 6.65 -7.65
CA ARG A 10 10.66 5.23 -7.93
C ARG A 10 10.74 4.39 -6.66
N ASN A 11 11.82 4.54 -5.89
CA ASN A 11 12.00 3.78 -4.67
C ASN A 11 10.88 4.07 -3.64
N LEU A 12 10.52 5.34 -3.42
CA LEU A 12 9.48 5.68 -2.44
C LEU A 12 8.09 5.20 -2.84
N THR A 13 7.73 5.29 -4.13
CA THR A 13 6.39 4.90 -4.62
C THR A 13 6.22 3.40 -4.82
N GLU A 14 7.32 2.64 -4.92
CA GLU A 14 7.29 1.17 -5.07
C GLU A 14 7.56 0.45 -3.74
N LEU A 15 7.74 1.17 -2.63
CA LEU A 15 7.83 0.59 -1.28
C LEU A 15 6.44 0.40 -0.71
N GLN A 16 6.18 -0.80 -0.19
CA GLN A 16 4.87 -1.16 0.35
C GLN A 16 4.78 -0.78 1.83
N GLY A 17 3.68 -0.12 2.19
CA GLY A 17 3.39 0.18 3.59
C GLY A 17 1.99 0.72 3.81
N THR A 18 1.01 -0.16 4.01
CA THR A 18 -0.32 0.28 4.46
C THR A 18 -0.27 0.80 5.90
N PRO A 19 -1.32 1.49 6.41
CA PRO A 19 -1.41 1.86 7.82
C PRO A 19 -1.09 0.69 8.76
N GLY A 20 -0.14 0.91 9.67
CA GLY A 20 0.38 -0.09 10.61
C GLY A 20 1.47 -1.02 10.06
N ASN A 21 1.80 -0.93 8.76
CA ASN A 21 2.75 -1.81 8.07
C ASN A 21 3.90 -1.04 7.37
N GLU A 22 4.26 0.15 7.83
CA GLU A 22 5.21 1.09 7.20
C GLU A 22 6.69 0.74 7.40
N HIS A 23 6.99 -0.50 7.78
CA HIS A 23 8.32 -0.94 8.19
C HIS A 23 9.35 -0.88 7.06
N HIS A 24 8.96 -1.18 5.82
CA HIS A 24 9.83 -1.05 4.65
C HIS A 24 10.18 0.41 4.35
N VAL A 25 9.16 1.29 4.36
CA VAL A 25 9.35 2.74 4.15
C VAL A 25 10.24 3.33 5.24
N ARG A 26 10.00 2.97 6.50
CA ARG A 26 10.85 3.35 7.64
C ARG A 26 12.29 2.86 7.46
N ALA A 27 12.48 1.59 7.09
CA ALA A 27 13.81 1.02 6.89
C ALA A 27 14.58 1.71 5.75
N PHE A 28 13.89 2.13 4.70
CA PHE A 28 14.48 2.91 3.60
C PHE A 28 15.05 4.24 4.11
N PHE A 29 14.29 5.01 4.88
CA PHE A 29 14.76 6.27 5.47
C PHE A 29 15.91 6.07 6.46
N MET A 30 15.89 4.99 7.24
CA MET A 30 16.98 4.61 8.14
C MET A 30 18.28 4.31 7.38
N LYS A 31 18.20 3.51 6.30
CA LYS A 31 19.35 3.08 5.48
C LYS A 31 19.95 4.19 4.64
N ARG A 32 19.13 5.10 4.09
CA ARG A 32 19.60 6.23 3.26
C ARG A 32 20.44 7.23 4.05
N ASN A 33 20.67 6.99 5.35
CA ASN A 33 21.57 7.74 6.18
C ASN A 33 21.21 9.24 6.17
N LEU A 34 19.92 9.50 6.46
CA LEU A 34 19.41 10.84 6.78
C LEU A 34 20.27 11.56 7.84
N ARG A 35 21.14 10.84 8.56
CA ARG A 35 22.22 11.38 9.40
C ARG A 35 23.09 12.44 8.70
N ASN A 36 23.36 12.33 7.40
CA ASN A 36 24.19 13.32 6.69
C ASN A 36 23.48 14.68 6.52
N ILE A 37 22.14 14.69 6.51
CA ILE A 37 21.31 15.90 6.43
C ILE A 37 20.91 16.38 7.83
N LEU A 38 20.65 15.44 8.76
CA LEU A 38 20.06 15.70 10.06
C LEU A 38 21.15 15.61 11.14
N MET A 39 21.94 16.68 11.19
CA MET A 39 23.23 16.81 11.86
C MET A 39 23.32 16.49 13.36
N ASN A 40 22.29 16.02 14.08
CA ASN A 40 22.43 15.88 15.54
C ASN A 40 21.72 14.70 16.23
N SER A 41 20.70 14.07 15.65
CA SER A 41 20.29 12.69 16.02
C SER A 41 19.01 12.27 15.29
N PHE A 42 18.95 10.99 14.95
CA PHE A 42 17.76 10.33 14.45
C PHE A 42 17.15 9.48 15.58
N LYS A 43 15.84 9.60 15.83
CA LYS A 43 15.13 8.76 16.79
C LYS A 43 13.86 8.21 16.15
N THR A 44 13.62 6.93 16.33
CA THR A 44 12.31 6.34 16.03
C THR A 44 11.50 6.33 17.32
N VAL A 45 10.27 6.85 17.27
CA VAL A 45 9.30 6.78 18.39
C VAL A 45 8.00 6.25 17.79
N LEU A 46 7.45 5.17 18.36
CA LEU A 46 6.10 4.68 18.02
C LEU A 46 5.83 4.53 16.50
N ALA A 47 6.71 3.80 15.79
CA ALA A 47 6.67 3.58 14.33
C ALA A 47 6.96 4.81 13.44
N GLU A 48 7.09 6.02 14.00
CA GLU A 48 7.47 7.22 13.26
C GLU A 48 8.99 7.39 13.11
N CYS A 49 9.40 7.99 11.99
CA CYS A 49 10.76 8.47 11.77
C CYS A 49 10.87 9.93 12.21
N LEU A 50 11.40 10.19 13.40
CA LEU A 50 11.68 11.56 13.84
C LEU A 50 13.17 11.88 13.65
N ALA A 51 13.42 12.86 12.80
CA ALA A 51 14.74 13.46 12.68
C ALA A 51 14.67 14.94 13.03
N TYR A 52 15.68 15.42 13.75
CA TYR A 52 15.77 16.84 14.09
C TYR A 52 17.18 17.39 13.88
N ALA A 53 17.24 18.61 13.39
CA ALA A 53 18.46 19.40 13.30
C ALA A 53 18.42 20.48 14.40
N ARG A 54 19.50 20.58 15.18
CA ARG A 54 19.62 21.59 16.24
C ARG A 54 20.06 22.91 15.62
N GLY A 55 19.22 23.95 15.75
CA GLY A 55 19.56 25.30 15.33
C GLY A 55 20.67 25.91 16.20
N ARG A 56 21.35 26.94 15.70
CA ARG A 56 22.48 27.59 16.38
C ARG A 56 22.08 28.56 17.51
N LYS A 57 20.78 28.77 17.82
CA LYS A 57 20.26 29.72 18.83
C LYS A 57 18.90 29.26 19.41
N LYS A 58 18.33 30.01 20.36
CA LYS A 58 16.91 29.90 20.77
C LYS A 58 16.00 30.37 19.63
N THR A 59 15.78 29.49 18.65
CA THR A 59 14.90 29.69 17.50
C THR A 59 13.58 28.94 17.69
N PRO A 60 12.50 29.29 16.97
CA PRO A 60 11.28 28.48 16.95
C PRO A 60 11.57 27.06 16.46
N LYS A 61 10.77 26.10 16.93
CA LYS A 61 10.79 24.72 16.44
C LYS A 61 9.93 24.64 15.18
N ILE A 62 10.50 24.10 14.10
CA ILE A 62 9.81 23.88 12.83
C ILE A 62 9.64 22.38 12.65
N MET A 63 8.42 21.93 12.34
CA MET A 63 8.10 20.54 12.00
C MET A 63 7.67 20.48 10.55
N VAL A 64 8.33 19.62 9.78
CA VAL A 64 7.92 19.24 8.42
C VAL A 64 7.51 17.78 8.50
N ALA A 65 6.25 17.49 8.20
CA ALA A 65 5.67 16.17 8.33
C ALA A 65 5.18 15.67 6.97
N GLY A 66 5.53 14.43 6.67
CA GLY A 66 4.90 13.60 5.64
C GLY A 66 4.57 12.26 6.27
N HIS A 67 3.47 11.66 5.85
CA HIS A 67 3.08 10.33 6.33
C HIS A 67 3.73 9.25 5.45
N MET A 68 4.03 8.08 6.04
CA MET A 68 4.72 6.98 5.34
C MET A 68 3.76 5.95 4.76
N ASP A 69 2.53 5.91 5.28
CA ASP A 69 1.51 4.97 4.91
C ASP A 69 0.85 5.32 3.58
N GLU A 70 0.48 4.28 2.84
CA GLU A 70 -0.35 4.38 1.64
C GLU A 70 -1.72 3.73 1.86
N VAL A 71 -2.73 4.19 1.12
CA VAL A 71 -4.03 3.50 1.13
C VAL A 71 -3.88 2.08 0.58
N GLY A 72 -4.56 1.13 1.19
CA GLY A 72 -4.50 -0.27 0.78
C GLY A 72 -5.65 -1.07 1.36
N PHE A 73 -5.42 -2.37 1.52
CA PHE A 73 -6.39 -3.29 2.10
C PHE A 73 -5.71 -4.24 3.08
N MET A 74 -6.52 -4.96 3.82
CA MET A 74 -6.08 -6.00 4.76
C MET A 74 -6.93 -7.24 4.54
N VAL A 75 -6.30 -8.42 4.49
CA VAL A 75 -7.01 -9.70 4.45
C VAL A 75 -7.91 -9.80 5.69
N SER A 76 -9.21 -10.00 5.48
CA SER A 76 -10.18 -10.18 6.58
C SER A 76 -10.55 -11.65 6.77
N SER A 77 -10.78 -12.38 5.67
CA SER A 77 -10.98 -13.83 5.68
C SER A 77 -10.81 -14.42 4.27
N ILE A 78 -10.83 -15.75 4.18
CA ILE A 78 -10.77 -16.50 2.93
C ILE A 78 -12.13 -17.18 2.75
N THR A 79 -12.66 -17.20 1.52
CA THR A 79 -13.89 -17.91 1.18
C THR A 79 -13.61 -19.39 0.90
N LYS A 80 -14.66 -20.22 0.92
CA LYS A 80 -14.54 -21.66 0.65
C LYS A 80 -13.92 -21.99 -0.72
N ASN A 81 -14.11 -21.10 -1.70
CA ASN A 81 -13.58 -21.22 -3.05
C ASN A 81 -12.26 -20.43 -3.25
N GLY A 82 -11.49 -20.18 -2.17
CA GLY A 82 -10.14 -19.61 -2.26
C GLY A 82 -10.04 -18.10 -2.51
N MET A 83 -11.16 -17.38 -2.62
CA MET A 83 -11.14 -15.93 -2.79
C MET A 83 -10.89 -15.20 -1.45
N ILE A 84 -10.27 -14.04 -1.53
CA ILE A 84 -9.92 -13.24 -0.35
C ILE A 84 -10.99 -12.18 -0.10
N ARG A 85 -11.53 -12.15 1.12
CA ARG A 85 -12.25 -10.99 1.66
C ARG A 85 -11.23 -10.02 2.23
N PHE A 86 -11.51 -8.73 2.07
CA PHE A 86 -10.61 -7.68 2.54
C PHE A 86 -11.35 -6.55 3.24
N GLN A 87 -10.61 -5.78 4.02
CA GLN A 87 -11.04 -4.52 4.62
C GLN A 87 -10.19 -3.39 4.05
N THR A 88 -10.80 -2.26 3.72
CA THR A 88 -10.07 -1.05 3.27
C THR A 88 -9.28 -0.43 4.42
N LEU A 89 -8.01 -0.13 4.16
CA LEU A 89 -7.17 0.69 5.02
C LEU A 89 -7.02 2.08 4.38
N GLY A 90 -7.63 3.08 5.01
CA GLY A 90 -7.77 4.42 4.45
C GLY A 90 -9.04 4.62 3.60
N GLY A 91 -9.17 5.82 3.03
CA GLY A 91 -10.36 6.22 2.26
C GLY A 91 -10.26 5.78 0.80
N TRP A 92 -11.17 4.88 0.38
CA TRP A 92 -11.26 4.40 -1.00
C TRP A 92 -12.55 4.82 -1.68
N TRP A 93 -12.45 5.21 -2.94
CA TRP A 93 -13.61 5.37 -3.81
C TRP A 93 -13.86 4.06 -4.57
N SER A 94 -15.02 3.42 -4.36
CA SER A 94 -15.24 2.06 -4.86
C SER A 94 -15.17 1.92 -6.38
N GLN A 95 -15.45 2.98 -7.12
CA GLN A 95 -15.47 2.97 -8.59
C GLN A 95 -14.07 2.80 -9.20
N VAL A 96 -12.99 3.02 -8.44
CA VAL A 96 -11.61 2.81 -8.93
C VAL A 96 -11.01 1.47 -8.53
N MET A 97 -11.77 0.60 -7.86
CA MET A 97 -11.24 -0.64 -7.26
C MET A 97 -11.38 -1.87 -8.16
N LEU A 98 -12.50 -2.00 -8.88
CA LEU A 98 -12.78 -3.19 -9.70
C LEU A 98 -11.73 -3.36 -10.81
N ALA A 99 -11.35 -4.62 -11.06
CA ALA A 99 -10.36 -5.02 -12.06
C ALA A 99 -8.95 -4.43 -11.86
N GLN A 100 -8.66 -3.85 -10.69
CA GLN A 100 -7.31 -3.44 -10.33
C GLN A 100 -6.48 -4.63 -9.86
N ARG A 101 -5.19 -4.59 -10.20
CA ARG A 101 -4.19 -5.53 -9.70
C ARG A 101 -3.73 -5.10 -8.32
N VAL A 102 -3.54 -6.07 -7.44
CA VAL A 102 -3.06 -5.89 -6.08
C VAL A 102 -2.05 -6.98 -5.75
N ASP A 103 -1.20 -6.73 -4.77
CA ASP A 103 -0.28 -7.72 -4.21
C ASP A 103 -0.66 -8.00 -2.76
N VAL A 104 -0.89 -9.28 -2.44
CA VAL A 104 -1.14 -9.77 -1.08
C VAL A 104 0.20 -10.14 -0.47
N HIS A 105 0.62 -9.44 0.58
CA HIS A 105 1.93 -9.64 1.18
C HIS A 105 1.88 -10.73 2.25
N THR A 106 2.53 -11.86 1.96
CA THR A 106 2.67 -12.98 2.89
C THR A 106 4.09 -13.10 3.43
N ASP A 107 4.29 -14.00 4.39
CA ASP A 107 5.62 -14.35 4.91
C ASP A 107 6.54 -14.95 3.82
N HIS A 108 5.97 -15.48 2.73
CA HIS A 108 6.69 -16.06 1.60
C HIS A 108 6.93 -15.09 0.43
N GLY A 109 6.40 -13.86 0.54
CA GLY A 109 6.47 -12.84 -0.50
C GLY A 109 5.09 -12.40 -1.00
N PRO A 110 5.06 -11.46 -1.98
CA PRO A 110 3.83 -10.97 -2.56
C PRO A 110 3.18 -12.03 -3.47
N ILE A 111 1.87 -12.17 -3.34
CA ILE A 111 1.03 -12.98 -4.23
C ILE A 111 0.19 -12.02 -5.08
N PRO A 112 0.28 -12.07 -6.41
CA PRO A 112 -0.51 -11.22 -7.27
C PRO A 112 -1.99 -11.61 -7.17
N GLY A 113 -2.86 -10.60 -7.17
CA GLY A 113 -4.30 -10.79 -7.20
C GLY A 113 -5.02 -9.70 -8.00
N VAL A 114 -6.31 -9.93 -8.23
CA VAL A 114 -7.19 -8.99 -8.92
C VAL A 114 -8.47 -8.77 -8.14
N VAL A 115 -8.85 -7.50 -7.99
CA VAL A 115 -10.12 -7.14 -7.35
C VAL A 115 -11.27 -7.53 -8.28
N SER A 116 -12.13 -8.40 -7.77
CA SER A 116 -13.25 -9.04 -8.46
C SER A 116 -14.57 -8.76 -7.76
N SER A 117 -15.67 -8.97 -8.48
CA SER A 117 -17.03 -8.92 -7.94
C SER A 117 -17.92 -9.93 -8.66
N THR A 118 -19.16 -10.07 -8.21
CA THR A 118 -20.18 -10.78 -8.97
C THR A 118 -20.27 -10.21 -10.39
N PRO A 119 -20.24 -11.06 -11.44
CA PRO A 119 -20.31 -10.62 -12.83
C PRO A 119 -21.59 -9.81 -13.12
N PRO A 120 -21.51 -8.74 -13.94
CA PRO A 120 -22.66 -7.88 -14.20
C PRO A 120 -23.89 -8.64 -14.72
N HIS A 121 -23.73 -9.65 -15.58
CA HIS A 121 -24.86 -10.39 -16.16
C HIS A 121 -25.63 -11.24 -15.13
N LEU A 122 -25.06 -11.50 -13.95
CA LEU A 122 -25.72 -12.19 -12.83
C LEU A 122 -26.39 -11.22 -11.84
N LEU A 123 -26.18 -9.92 -11.99
CA LEU A 123 -26.76 -8.90 -11.13
C LEU A 123 -28.18 -8.54 -11.57
N THR A 124 -29.03 -8.21 -10.59
CA THR A 124 -30.36 -7.65 -10.86
C THR A 124 -30.25 -6.25 -11.49
N PRO A 125 -31.28 -5.75 -12.20
CA PRO A 125 -31.28 -4.40 -12.77
C PRO A 125 -31.00 -3.30 -11.74
N GLU A 126 -31.49 -3.46 -10.51
CA GLU A 126 -31.25 -2.50 -9.41
C GLU A 126 -29.80 -2.54 -8.90
N GLN A 127 -29.18 -3.71 -8.84
CA GLN A 127 -27.77 -3.82 -8.46
C GLN A 127 -26.85 -3.21 -9.53
N LYS A 128 -27.19 -3.39 -10.81
CA LYS A 128 -26.44 -2.81 -11.93
C LYS A 128 -26.44 -1.29 -11.94
N SER A 129 -27.50 -0.64 -11.43
CA SER A 129 -27.62 0.82 -11.43
C SER A 129 -26.86 1.51 -10.30
N LYS A 130 -26.26 0.74 -9.38
CA LYS A 130 -25.53 1.24 -8.22
C LYS A 130 -24.05 0.82 -8.29
N PRO A 131 -23.10 1.68 -7.86
CA PRO A 131 -21.71 1.27 -7.72
C PRO A 131 -21.59 0.06 -6.77
N VAL A 132 -20.73 -0.90 -7.14
CA VAL A 132 -20.42 -2.05 -6.27
C VAL A 132 -19.79 -1.52 -4.99
N LYS A 133 -20.23 -2.06 -3.84
CA LYS A 133 -19.68 -1.70 -2.53
C LYS A 133 -18.39 -2.50 -2.31
N PRO A 134 -17.37 -1.94 -1.62
CA PRO A 134 -16.16 -2.69 -1.29
C PRO A 134 -16.42 -4.00 -0.53
N SER A 135 -17.48 -4.06 0.29
CA SER A 135 -17.89 -5.28 1.01
C SER A 135 -18.33 -6.43 0.11
N ASP A 136 -18.75 -6.10 -1.12
CA ASP A 136 -19.24 -7.06 -2.12
C ASP A 136 -18.13 -7.40 -3.14
N MET A 137 -16.93 -6.84 -2.95
CA MET A 137 -15.74 -7.16 -3.73
C MET A 137 -14.92 -8.24 -3.02
N LEU A 138 -14.18 -8.99 -3.82
CA LEU A 138 -13.24 -10.03 -3.39
C LEU A 138 -11.92 -9.81 -4.12
N ILE A 139 -10.85 -10.42 -3.62
CA ILE A 139 -9.59 -10.51 -4.37
C ILE A 139 -9.42 -11.96 -4.81
N ASP A 140 -9.21 -12.13 -6.10
CA ASP A 140 -8.90 -13.43 -6.70
C ASP A 140 -7.37 -13.55 -6.84
N ILE A 141 -6.82 -14.63 -6.30
CA ILE A 141 -5.41 -15.00 -6.39
C ILE A 141 -5.20 -16.29 -7.21
N GLY A 142 -6.26 -16.85 -7.80
CA GLY A 142 -6.24 -18.10 -8.55
C GLY A 142 -6.23 -19.37 -7.71
N ALA A 143 -6.70 -19.32 -6.45
CA ALA A 143 -6.87 -20.51 -5.61
C ALA A 143 -8.27 -21.12 -5.79
N ASP A 144 -8.36 -22.45 -5.80
CA ASP A 144 -9.61 -23.21 -5.96
C ASP A 144 -10.30 -23.51 -4.61
N SER A 145 -9.60 -23.36 -3.49
CA SER A 145 -10.12 -23.66 -2.16
C SER A 145 -9.56 -22.76 -1.05
N GLU A 146 -10.26 -22.74 0.09
CA GLU A 146 -9.79 -22.05 1.29
C GLU A 146 -8.44 -22.61 1.77
N GLU A 147 -8.28 -23.92 1.70
CA GLU A 147 -7.07 -24.65 2.07
C GLU A 147 -5.89 -24.26 1.17
N GLU A 148 -6.07 -24.25 -0.14
CA GLU A 148 -5.02 -23.86 -1.09
C GLU A 148 -4.58 -22.41 -0.88
N ALA A 149 -5.50 -21.47 -0.67
CA ALA A 149 -5.15 -20.09 -0.36
C ALA A 149 -4.32 -19.97 0.94
N LYS A 150 -4.62 -20.79 1.96
CA LYS A 150 -3.81 -20.85 3.20
C LYS A 150 -2.45 -21.49 2.96
N GLU A 151 -2.36 -22.51 2.12
CA GLU A 151 -1.09 -23.16 1.72
C GLU A 151 -0.18 -22.19 0.96
N LEU A 152 -0.74 -21.32 0.12
CA LEU A 152 -0.03 -20.21 -0.52
C LEU A 152 0.49 -19.16 0.50
N GLY A 153 0.00 -19.20 1.75
CA GLY A 153 0.48 -18.35 2.84
C GLY A 153 -0.47 -17.22 3.23
N VAL A 154 -1.68 -17.17 2.67
CA VAL A 154 -2.65 -16.11 2.97
C VAL A 154 -3.25 -16.31 4.36
N ARG A 155 -3.27 -15.24 5.15
CA ARG A 155 -3.80 -15.21 6.52
C ARG A 155 -4.47 -13.87 6.82
N PRO A 156 -5.54 -13.84 7.64
CA PRO A 156 -6.12 -12.59 8.12
C PRO A 156 -5.08 -11.66 8.75
N GLY A 157 -5.21 -10.36 8.51
CA GLY A 157 -4.31 -9.31 9.01
C GLY A 157 -3.16 -8.94 8.07
N GLN A 158 -2.91 -9.73 7.02
CA GLN A 158 -1.88 -9.40 6.03
C GLN A 158 -2.29 -8.18 5.20
N GLN A 159 -1.32 -7.31 4.92
CA GLN A 159 -1.54 -6.13 4.07
C GLN A 159 -1.68 -6.53 2.59
N ILE A 160 -2.45 -5.74 1.88
CA ILE A 160 -2.67 -5.85 0.45
C ILE A 160 -2.50 -4.44 -0.13
N VAL A 161 -1.66 -4.29 -1.15
CA VAL A 161 -1.36 -2.99 -1.76
C VAL A 161 -1.69 -2.99 -3.25
N PRO A 162 -2.00 -1.84 -3.86
CA PRO A 162 -2.10 -1.71 -5.31
C PRO A 162 -0.79 -2.12 -6.00
N ALA A 163 -0.89 -3.00 -7.00
CA ALA A 163 0.27 -3.41 -7.80
C ALA A 163 0.58 -2.35 -8.86
N THR A 164 1.35 -1.33 -8.48
CA THR A 164 1.69 -0.19 -9.33
C THR A 164 3.18 -0.16 -9.67
N VAL A 165 3.51 0.37 -10.85
CA VAL A 165 4.89 0.49 -11.33
C VAL A 165 5.16 1.96 -11.63
N PHE A 166 6.26 2.49 -11.12
CA PHE A 166 6.66 3.87 -11.40
C PHE A 166 6.95 4.04 -12.89
N THR A 167 6.14 4.88 -13.54
CA THR A 167 6.16 5.08 -14.99
C THR A 167 6.25 6.57 -15.31
N PRO A 168 7.42 7.05 -15.78
CA PRO A 168 7.53 8.42 -16.30
C PRO A 168 6.58 8.65 -17.47
N MET A 169 5.89 9.79 -17.45
CA MET A 169 4.98 10.19 -18.52
C MET A 169 5.74 10.81 -19.70
N ALA A 170 5.03 11.00 -20.82
CA ALA A 170 5.60 11.47 -22.09
C ALA A 170 6.39 12.80 -22.00
N ASN A 171 6.06 13.66 -21.03
CA ASN A 171 6.83 14.87 -20.77
C ASN A 171 7.76 14.67 -19.56
N PRO A 172 9.07 14.46 -19.76
CA PRO A 172 10.02 14.23 -18.67
C PRO A 172 10.31 15.49 -17.83
N LYS A 173 9.67 16.62 -18.15
CA LYS A 173 9.78 17.88 -17.39
C LYS A 173 8.53 18.16 -16.55
N ARG A 174 7.43 17.45 -16.76
CA ARG A 174 6.18 17.59 -16.00
C ARG A 174 5.86 16.24 -15.35
N PHE A 175 6.15 16.17 -14.07
CA PHE A 175 5.69 15.12 -13.18
C PHE A 175 4.53 15.71 -12.38
#